data_AF-A0A943INW9-F1
#
_entry.id   AF-A0A943INW9-F1
#
_cell.length_a   1.000
_cell.length_b   1.000
_cell.length_c   1.000
_cell.angle_alpha   90.00
_cell.angle_beta   90.00
_cell.angle_gamma   90.00
#
_symmetry.space_group_name_H-M   'P 1'
#
loop_
_entity.id
_entity.type
_entity.pdbx_description
1 polymer ?
#
loop_
_entity_poly.entity_id
_entity_poly.type
_entity_poly.pdbx_seq_one_letter_code
_entity_poly.pdbx_strand_id
1 'polypeptide(L)'
;MPERYRVYWGADPWDGPRSLHEMLRDETDGEIGNDELRFVSDYRMNLVIPSEITDFHKFRTSVGTVLELLKYSKDKKNMEELVQMHQSKGNLEADAVQVINHFSNLKLDVEKKKGEISMWKAWEDQKMEGVMEGRREGALESKIQLVIKKISKGMSVSQIADILEEEEESVQRICDIAADMAPNYDIVKIREELEREEKTA
;
A
#
# COMPACT_ATOMS: atom_id res chain seq x y z
N MET A 1 -20.76 -8.23 34.37
CA MET A 1 -21.05 -7.63 33.05
C MET A 1 -19.84 -7.90 32.16
N PRO A 2 -20.00 -8.25 30.88
CA PRO A 2 -18.85 -8.45 30.00
C PRO A 2 -18.19 -7.09 29.73
N GLU A 3 -16.89 -6.99 30.00
CA GLU A 3 -16.09 -5.81 29.70
C GLU A 3 -16.09 -5.59 28.18
N ARG A 4 -16.52 -4.41 27.74
CA ARG A 4 -16.48 -4.03 26.31
C ARG A 4 -15.06 -3.59 26.00
N TYR A 5 -14.28 -4.46 25.37
CA TYR A 5 -12.94 -4.14 24.86
C TYR A 5 -13.06 -3.17 23.68
N ARG A 6 -12.27 -2.07 23.70
CA ARG A 6 -12.09 -1.19 22.55
C ARG A 6 -10.72 -1.50 21.95
N VAL A 7 -10.72 -2.14 20.78
CA VAL A 7 -9.51 -2.55 20.07
C VAL A 7 -9.04 -1.37 19.22
N TYR A 8 -7.87 -0.82 19.52
CA TYR A 8 -7.17 0.03 18.55
C TYR A 8 -6.63 -0.86 17.43
N TRP A 9 -6.79 -0.42 16.19
CA TRP A 9 -6.41 -1.20 15.03
C TRP A 9 -5.75 -0.28 14.01
N GLY A 10 -4.47 -0.01 14.25
CA GLY A 10 -3.63 0.84 13.40
C GLY A 10 -2.21 0.29 13.31
N ALA A 11 -1.57 0.53 12.17
CA ALA A 11 -0.14 0.22 11.97
C ALA A 11 0.76 1.24 12.68
N ASP A 12 0.25 2.44 12.94
CA ASP A 12 0.97 3.50 13.63
C ASP A 12 0.97 3.28 15.15
N PRO A 13 2.02 3.74 15.86
CA PRO A 13 1.99 3.76 17.31
C PRO A 13 0.81 4.58 17.82
N TRP A 14 0.17 4.10 18.89
CA TRP A 14 -0.86 4.86 19.58
C TRP A 14 -0.24 6.08 20.26
N ASP A 15 -0.72 7.26 19.93
CA ASP A 15 -0.28 8.56 20.44
C ASP A 15 -1.31 9.24 21.35
N GLY A 16 -2.49 8.64 21.52
CA GLY A 16 -3.55 9.17 22.37
C GLY A 16 -3.42 8.82 23.87
N PRO A 17 -4.33 9.34 24.71
CA PRO A 17 -4.37 9.02 26.13
C PRO A 17 -4.66 7.53 26.36
N ARG A 18 -4.00 6.94 27.35
CA ARG A 18 -4.19 5.53 27.78
C ARG A 18 -5.02 5.40 29.05
N SER A 19 -5.39 6.52 29.68
CA SER A 19 -6.28 6.54 30.83
C SER A 19 -7.18 7.77 30.85
N LEU A 20 -8.24 7.73 31.66
CA LEU A 20 -9.14 8.87 31.84
C LEU A 20 -8.40 10.09 32.39
N HIS A 21 -7.43 9.91 33.29
CA HIS A 21 -6.62 11.02 33.79
C HIS A 21 -5.71 11.62 32.73
N GLU A 22 -5.15 10.80 31.84
CA GLU A 22 -4.38 11.31 30.70
C GLU A 22 -5.28 12.09 29.75
N MET A 23 -6.47 11.57 29.43
CA MET A 23 -7.43 12.21 28.54
C MET A 23 -7.88 13.57 29.09
N LEU A 24 -8.23 13.64 30.38
CA LEU A 24 -8.66 14.89 31.01
C LEU A 24 -7.54 15.93 31.06
N ARG A 25 -6.28 15.51 31.19
CA ARG A 25 -5.14 16.42 31.14
C ARG A 25 -4.89 16.94 29.73
N ASP A 26 -5.00 16.08 28.73
CA ASP A 26 -4.79 16.43 27.32
C ASP A 26 -5.90 17.37 26.80
N GLU A 27 -7.17 17.12 27.14
CA GLU A 27 -8.31 17.97 26.75
C GLU A 27 -8.31 19.36 27.42
N THR A 28 -7.63 19.49 28.55
CA THR A 28 -7.61 20.74 29.35
C THR A 28 -6.27 21.43 29.35
N ASP A 29 -5.34 21.05 28.45
CA ASP A 29 -3.97 21.58 28.40
C ASP A 29 -3.25 21.55 29.78
N GLY A 30 -3.59 20.55 30.61
CA GLY A 30 -3.05 20.37 31.95
C GLY A 30 -3.63 21.29 33.04
N GLU A 31 -4.73 22.00 32.77
CA GLU A 31 -5.42 22.84 33.77
C GLU A 31 -5.98 22.02 34.94
N ILE A 32 -6.34 20.75 34.72
CA ILE A 32 -6.76 19.84 35.78
C ILE A 32 -5.52 19.29 36.51
N GLY A 33 -5.32 19.73 37.76
CA GLY A 33 -4.27 19.26 38.66
C GLY A 33 -4.53 17.89 39.28
N ASN A 34 -3.50 17.33 39.93
CA ASN A 34 -3.59 16.02 40.59
C ASN A 34 -4.58 16.00 41.78
N ASP A 35 -4.85 17.17 42.39
CA ASP A 35 -5.78 17.31 43.51
C ASP A 35 -7.25 17.26 43.08
N GLU A 36 -7.53 17.59 41.83
CA GLU A 36 -8.85 17.48 41.20
C GLU A 36 -9.07 16.06 40.68
N LEU A 37 -8.04 15.45 40.10
CA LEU A 37 -8.08 14.09 39.57
C LEU A 37 -8.41 13.03 40.62
N ARG A 38 -8.06 13.23 41.89
CA ARG A 38 -8.39 12.28 42.99
C ARG A 38 -9.89 12.03 43.17
N PHE A 39 -10.74 12.92 42.66
CA PHE A 39 -12.20 12.78 42.70
C PHE A 39 -12.76 11.98 41.52
N VAL A 40 -11.93 11.66 40.54
CA VAL A 40 -12.26 10.88 39.35
C VAL A 40 -11.54 9.54 39.44
N SER A 41 -12.21 8.45 39.06
CA SER A 41 -11.54 7.14 38.97
C SER A 41 -10.67 7.08 37.73
N ASP A 42 -9.40 6.69 37.86
CA ASP A 42 -8.50 6.54 36.70
C ASP A 42 -8.76 5.23 35.93
N TYR A 43 -9.71 5.28 35.00
CA TYR A 43 -9.99 4.15 34.13
C TYR A 43 -8.90 4.02 33.05
N ARG A 44 -8.18 2.89 33.06
CA ARG A 44 -7.24 2.56 31.99
C ARG A 44 -7.97 2.03 30.75
N MET A 45 -7.49 2.44 29.58
CA MET A 45 -7.98 1.96 28.31
C MET A 45 -7.31 0.62 27.96
N ASN A 46 -8.12 -0.40 27.67
CA ASN A 46 -7.64 -1.71 27.23
C ASN A 46 -7.39 -1.67 25.72
N LEU A 47 -6.20 -1.25 25.31
CA LEU A 47 -5.81 -1.15 23.90
C LEU A 47 -5.02 -2.39 23.45
N VAL A 48 -5.30 -2.86 22.23
CA VAL A 48 -4.44 -3.81 21.52
C VAL A 48 -3.65 -2.97 20.53
N ILE A 49 -2.33 -2.90 20.67
CA ILE A 49 -1.49 -2.05 19.84
C ILE A 49 -0.51 -2.96 19.10
N PRO A 50 -0.70 -3.21 17.79
CA PRO A 50 0.14 -4.13 17.01
C PRO A 50 1.64 -3.85 17.14
N SER A 51 2.04 -2.57 17.13
CA SER A 51 3.45 -2.17 17.23
C SER A 51 4.12 -2.59 18.55
N GLU A 52 3.35 -2.65 19.65
CA GLU A 52 3.83 -3.01 21.00
C GLU A 52 3.84 -4.53 21.25
N ILE A 53 3.17 -5.31 20.41
CA ILE A 53 3.15 -6.77 20.53
C ILE A 53 4.50 -7.32 20.07
N THR A 54 5.16 -8.06 20.96
CA THR A 54 6.45 -8.73 20.71
C THR A 54 6.30 -10.20 20.35
N ASP A 55 5.22 -10.84 20.80
CA ASP A 55 4.97 -12.27 20.62
C ASP A 55 3.53 -12.50 20.15
N PHE A 56 3.37 -12.66 18.84
CA PHE A 56 2.09 -12.93 18.20
C PHE A 56 1.63 -14.39 18.34
N HIS A 57 2.49 -15.30 18.84
CA HIS A 57 2.10 -16.70 19.08
C HIS A 57 1.14 -16.87 20.26
N LYS A 58 0.96 -15.83 21.08
CA LYS A 58 -0.05 -15.80 22.15
C LYS A 58 -1.48 -15.82 21.62
N PHE A 59 -1.68 -15.38 20.38
CA PHE A 59 -2.98 -15.46 19.71
C PHE A 59 -3.15 -16.85 19.11
N ARG A 60 -4.25 -17.51 19.46
CA ARG A 60 -4.58 -18.87 18.98
C ARG A 60 -5.42 -18.86 17.70
N THR A 61 -5.73 -17.69 17.17
CA THR A 61 -6.61 -17.48 16.01
C THR A 61 -5.91 -16.65 14.94
N SER A 62 -6.54 -16.56 13.76
CA SER A 62 -6.12 -15.75 12.62
C SER A 62 -5.85 -14.27 12.96
N VAL A 63 -6.47 -13.74 14.03
CA VAL A 63 -6.24 -12.38 14.55
C VAL A 63 -4.76 -12.11 14.84
N GLY A 64 -4.02 -13.10 15.36
CA GLY A 64 -2.58 -12.94 15.61
C GLY A 64 -1.79 -12.64 14.35
N THR A 65 -2.05 -13.43 13.30
CA THR A 65 -1.45 -13.26 11.97
C THR A 65 -1.80 -11.91 11.37
N VAL A 66 -3.06 -11.47 11.50
CA VAL A 66 -3.47 -10.16 10.97
C VAL A 66 -2.79 -9.02 11.72
N LEU A 67 -2.71 -9.08 13.06
CA LEU A 67 -2.02 -8.06 13.86
C LEU A 67 -0.52 -8.02 13.56
N GLU A 68 0.11 -9.18 13.35
CA GLU A 68 1.52 -9.28 12.98
C GLU A 68 1.77 -8.65 11.61
N LEU A 69 0.89 -8.92 10.65
CA LEU A 69 0.95 -8.28 9.34
C LEU A 69 0.71 -6.77 9.43
N LEU A 70 -0.23 -6.33 10.24
CA LEU A 70 -0.52 -4.91 10.42
C LEU A 70 0.70 -4.16 10.98
N LYS A 71 1.40 -4.77 11.95
CA LYS A 71 2.65 -4.22 12.51
C LYS A 71 3.72 -3.97 11.45
N TYR A 72 3.91 -4.92 10.53
CA TYR A 72 4.94 -4.82 9.49
C TYR A 72 4.42 -4.34 8.13
N SER A 73 3.16 -3.89 8.05
CA SER A 73 2.52 -3.44 6.81
C SER A 73 3.31 -2.35 6.06
N LYS A 74 4.04 -1.51 6.79
CA LYS A 74 4.90 -0.44 6.25
C LYS A 74 6.37 -0.85 6.10
N ASP A 75 6.77 -2.01 6.61
CA ASP A 75 8.16 -2.50 6.58
C ASP A 75 8.30 -3.64 5.58
N LYS A 76 8.79 -3.30 4.39
CA LYS A 76 8.95 -4.25 3.28
C LYS A 76 9.83 -5.45 3.65
N LYS A 77 10.91 -5.25 4.42
CA LYS A 77 11.86 -6.32 4.72
C LYS A 77 11.26 -7.31 5.71
N ASN A 78 10.71 -6.81 6.81
CA ASN A 78 10.07 -7.66 7.81
C ASN A 78 8.85 -8.37 7.23
N MET A 79 8.14 -7.73 6.30
CA MET A 79 7.04 -8.36 5.58
C MET A 79 7.49 -9.52 4.69
N GLU A 80 8.60 -9.37 3.97
CA GLU A 80 9.17 -10.46 3.15
C GLU A 80 9.60 -11.67 4.01
N GLU A 81 10.23 -11.41 5.16
CA GLU A 81 10.60 -12.47 6.10
C GLU A 81 9.37 -13.17 6.69
N LEU A 82 8.33 -12.42 7.04
CA LEU A 82 7.06 -12.92 7.55
C LEU A 82 6.37 -13.82 6.51
N VAL A 83 6.34 -13.38 5.25
CA VAL A 83 5.79 -14.17 4.14
C VAL A 83 6.50 -15.51 3.99
N GLN A 84 7.84 -15.52 3.99
CA GLN A 84 8.62 -16.75 3.88
C GLN A 84 8.42 -17.68 5.08
N MET A 85 8.38 -17.13 6.29
CA MET A 85 8.20 -17.91 7.50
C MET A 85 6.81 -18.59 7.57
N HIS A 86 5.77 -17.86 7.14
CA HIS A 86 4.40 -18.31 7.25
C HIS A 86 3.86 -19.02 5.99
N GLN A 87 4.61 -19.09 4.88
CA GLN A 87 4.31 -19.98 3.73
C GLN A 87 3.98 -21.42 4.15
N SER A 88 4.51 -21.86 5.30
CA SER A 88 4.28 -23.20 5.89
C SER A 88 3.13 -23.27 6.91
N LYS A 89 2.61 -22.14 7.41
CA LYS A 89 1.71 -22.06 8.59
C LYS A 89 0.20 -22.18 8.29
N GLY A 90 -0.16 -22.63 7.08
CA GLY A 90 -1.55 -22.88 6.71
C GLY A 90 -2.30 -21.63 6.22
N ASN A 91 -3.51 -21.86 5.75
CA ASN A 91 -4.34 -20.86 5.08
C ASN A 91 -5.07 -19.97 6.10
N LEU A 92 -5.38 -18.73 5.68
CA LEU A 92 -6.14 -17.79 6.50
C LEU A 92 -7.63 -17.85 6.12
N GLU A 93 -8.50 -17.68 7.12
CA GLU A 93 -9.94 -17.56 6.90
C GLU A 93 -10.26 -16.34 6.02
N ALA A 94 -11.30 -16.45 5.19
CA ALA A 94 -11.68 -15.40 4.24
C ALA A 94 -11.94 -14.04 4.91
N ASP A 95 -12.55 -14.03 6.10
CA ASP A 95 -12.86 -12.81 6.86
C ASP A 95 -11.58 -12.07 7.29
N ALA A 96 -10.53 -12.81 7.66
CA ALA A 96 -9.26 -12.22 8.03
C ALA A 96 -8.52 -11.63 6.82
N VAL A 97 -8.62 -12.27 5.64
CA VAL A 97 -8.10 -11.72 4.37
C VAL A 97 -8.83 -10.41 4.00
N GLN A 98 -10.14 -10.34 4.21
CA GLN A 98 -10.90 -9.11 3.95
C GLN A 98 -10.47 -7.95 4.85
N VAL A 99 -10.24 -8.21 6.14
CA VAL A 99 -9.71 -7.21 7.08
C VAL A 99 -8.35 -6.70 6.58
N ILE A 100 -7.48 -7.60 6.14
CA ILE A 100 -6.17 -7.22 5.60
C ILE A 100 -6.29 -6.36 4.35
N ASN A 101 -7.11 -6.76 3.37
CA ASN A 101 -7.32 -5.98 2.15
C ASN A 101 -7.83 -4.57 2.46
N HIS A 102 -8.73 -4.45 3.44
CA HIS A 102 -9.29 -3.16 3.83
C HIS A 102 -8.25 -2.21 4.44
N PHE A 103 -7.34 -2.72 5.27
CA PHE A 103 -6.40 -1.88 6.02
C PHE A 103 -5.02 -1.72 5.35
N SER A 104 -4.61 -2.68 4.52
CA SER A 104 -3.27 -2.71 3.93
C SER A 104 -3.23 -2.22 2.48
N ASN A 105 -4.36 -1.78 1.90
CA ASN A 105 -4.53 -1.49 0.46
C ASN A 105 -4.09 -2.64 -0.46
N LEU A 106 -4.02 -3.86 0.09
CA LEU A 106 -3.70 -5.05 -0.68
C LEU A 106 -4.97 -5.50 -1.40
N LYS A 107 -4.82 -5.96 -2.64
CA LYS A 107 -5.92 -6.55 -3.43
C LYS A 107 -5.73 -8.06 -3.50
N LEU A 108 -5.69 -8.73 -2.34
CA LEU A 108 -5.54 -10.18 -2.30
C LEU A 108 -6.84 -10.82 -2.81
N ASP A 109 -6.75 -11.71 -3.80
CA ASP A 109 -7.92 -12.38 -4.35
C ASP A 109 -8.49 -13.41 -3.36
N VAL A 110 -9.81 -13.38 -3.20
CA VAL A 110 -10.55 -14.28 -2.32
C VAL A 110 -11.24 -15.31 -3.21
N GLU A 111 -10.48 -16.27 -3.74
CA GLU A 111 -11.08 -17.39 -4.46
C GLU A 111 -11.96 -18.21 -3.49
N LYS A 112 -13.28 -18.02 -3.58
CA LYS A 112 -14.29 -18.68 -2.72
C LYS A 112 -14.36 -20.21 -2.87
N LYS A 113 -13.51 -20.84 -3.68
CA LYS A 113 -13.54 -22.30 -3.87
C LYS A 113 -12.69 -22.97 -2.79
N LYS A 114 -13.39 -23.48 -1.77
CA LYS A 114 -12.88 -24.26 -0.61
C LYS A 114 -12.16 -23.49 0.49
N GLY A 115 -12.65 -22.30 0.84
CA GLY A 115 -12.58 -21.78 2.23
C GLY A 115 -11.20 -21.48 2.81
N GLU A 116 -10.13 -21.54 2.01
CA GLU A 116 -8.77 -21.41 2.49
C GLU A 116 -7.92 -20.74 1.39
N ILE A 117 -7.57 -19.47 1.60
CA ILE A 117 -6.68 -18.72 0.71
C ILE A 117 -5.30 -18.70 1.35
N SER A 118 -4.30 -19.13 0.57
CA SER A 118 -2.90 -18.93 0.96
C SER A 118 -2.55 -17.46 0.76
N MET A 119 -2.75 -16.67 1.82
CA MET A 119 -2.43 -15.25 1.86
C MET A 119 -1.02 -14.95 1.31
N TRP A 120 -0.05 -15.82 1.58
CA TRP A 120 1.34 -15.69 1.16
C TRP A 120 1.51 -15.80 -0.34
N LYS A 121 0.73 -16.67 -0.98
CA LYS A 121 0.70 -16.77 -2.44
C LYS A 121 0.12 -15.49 -3.04
N ALA A 122 -1.00 -15.01 -2.50
CA ALA A 122 -1.61 -13.76 -2.96
C ALA A 122 -0.68 -12.54 -2.77
N TRP A 123 0.12 -12.51 -1.70
CA TRP A 123 1.14 -11.49 -1.50
C TRP A 123 2.26 -11.57 -2.55
N GLU A 124 2.80 -12.76 -2.81
CA GLU A 124 3.87 -12.94 -3.79
C GLU A 124 3.37 -12.61 -5.21
N ASP A 125 2.15 -13.02 -5.56
CA ASP A 125 1.52 -12.72 -6.84
C ASP A 125 1.35 -11.20 -7.01
N GLN A 126 0.86 -10.48 -5.99
CA GLN A 126 0.72 -9.03 -6.04
C GLN A 126 2.08 -8.31 -6.13
N LYS A 127 3.10 -8.81 -5.42
CA LYS A 127 4.47 -8.27 -5.53
C LYS A 127 5.03 -8.47 -6.94
N MET A 128 4.84 -9.65 -7.52
CA MET A 128 5.26 -9.93 -8.89
C MET A 128 4.51 -9.06 -9.90
N GLU A 129 3.21 -8.88 -9.73
CA GLU A 129 2.41 -7.98 -10.56
C GLU A 129 2.94 -6.54 -10.50
N GLY A 130 3.22 -6.02 -9.30
CA GLY A 130 3.80 -4.68 -9.15
C GLY A 130 5.20 -4.54 -9.76
N VAL A 131 6.03 -5.58 -9.71
CA VAL A 131 7.35 -5.59 -10.38
C VAL A 131 7.21 -5.62 -11.89
N MET A 132 6.29 -6.42 -12.41
CA MET A 132 6.01 -6.52 -13.85
C MET A 132 5.48 -5.20 -14.38
N GLU A 133 4.54 -4.59 -13.66
CA GLU A 133 3.97 -3.30 -14.02
C GLU A 133 5.03 -2.18 -13.99
N GLY A 134 5.85 -2.13 -12.93
CA GLY A 134 6.95 -1.16 -12.86
C GLY A 134 7.99 -1.33 -13.98
N ARG A 135 8.23 -2.57 -14.44
CA ARG A 135 9.10 -2.81 -15.63
C ARG A 135 8.45 -2.33 -16.92
N ARG A 136 7.14 -2.57 -17.09
CA ARG A 136 6.37 -2.13 -18.26
C ARG A 136 6.35 -0.60 -18.33
N GLU A 137 6.02 0.06 -17.22
CA GLU A 137 6.05 1.52 -17.10
C GLU A 137 7.44 2.08 -17.42
N GLY A 138 8.50 1.52 -16.81
CA GLY A 138 9.87 1.99 -17.05
C GLY A 138 10.35 1.81 -18.49
N ALA A 139 9.93 0.73 -19.16
CA ALA A 139 10.22 0.51 -20.58
C ALA A 139 9.52 1.55 -21.45
N LEU A 140 8.24 1.83 -21.18
CA LEU A 140 7.47 2.83 -21.90
C LEU A 140 8.01 4.25 -21.69
N GLU A 141 8.34 4.62 -20.45
CA GLU A 141 8.99 5.90 -20.15
C GLU A 141 10.33 6.07 -20.86
N SER A 142 11.14 5.00 -20.91
CA SER A 142 12.42 5.01 -21.64
C SER A 142 12.20 5.24 -23.14
N LYS A 143 11.17 4.63 -23.72
CA LYS A 143 10.78 4.84 -25.12
C LYS A 143 10.33 6.28 -25.37
N ILE A 144 9.47 6.83 -24.53
CA ILE A 144 8.99 8.22 -24.60
C ILE A 144 10.18 9.20 -24.52
N GLN A 145 11.11 8.98 -23.58
CA GLN A 145 12.32 9.79 -23.45
C GLN A 145 13.17 9.79 -24.72
N LEU A 146 13.35 8.63 -25.34
CA LEU A 146 14.11 8.51 -26.59
C LEU A 146 13.42 9.27 -27.73
N VAL A 147 12.11 9.13 -27.87
CA VAL A 147 11.33 9.85 -28.89
C VAL A 147 11.43 11.37 -28.70
N ILE A 148 11.19 11.89 -27.49
CA ILE A 148 11.31 13.34 -27.18
C ILE A 148 12.71 13.87 -27.48
N LYS A 149 13.76 13.10 -27.14
CA LYS A 149 15.16 13.47 -27.42
C LYS A 149 15.46 13.52 -28.92
N LYS A 150 14.68 12.84 -29.76
CA LYS A 150 14.83 12.85 -31.21
C LYS A 150 13.96 13.93 -31.86
N ILE A 151 12.75 14.18 -31.34
CA ILE A 151 11.90 15.33 -31.71
C ILE A 151 12.64 16.64 -31.47
N SER A 152 13.27 16.80 -30.29
CA SER A 152 14.08 17.99 -29.96
C SER A 152 15.29 18.20 -30.88
N LYS A 153 15.71 17.18 -31.63
CA LYS A 153 16.76 17.26 -32.66
C LYS A 153 16.19 17.54 -34.07
N GLY A 154 14.87 17.75 -34.19
CA GLY A 154 14.19 18.03 -35.46
C GLY A 154 14.03 16.81 -36.37
N MET A 155 14.04 15.59 -35.82
CA MET A 155 13.83 14.36 -36.60
C MET A 155 12.34 14.15 -36.91
N SER A 156 12.03 13.59 -38.08
CA SER A 156 10.64 13.23 -38.44
C SER A 156 10.22 11.92 -37.79
N VAL A 157 8.91 11.68 -37.68
CA VAL A 157 8.33 10.45 -37.11
C VAL A 157 8.88 9.20 -37.80
N SER A 158 8.91 9.18 -39.13
CA SER A 158 9.49 8.09 -39.93
C SER A 158 10.96 7.82 -39.60
N GLN A 159 11.79 8.85 -39.42
CA GLN A 159 13.19 8.69 -39.03
C GLN A 159 13.34 8.16 -37.60
N ILE A 160 12.47 8.58 -36.69
CA ILE A 160 12.49 8.12 -35.31
C ILE A 160 12.08 6.65 -35.23
N ALA A 161 11.04 6.26 -35.95
CA ALA A 161 10.57 4.88 -36.06
C ALA A 161 11.67 3.94 -36.58
N ASP A 162 12.36 4.34 -37.66
CA ASP A 162 13.48 3.57 -38.23
C ASP A 162 14.66 3.44 -37.25
N ILE A 163 15.04 4.54 -36.59
CA ILE A 163 16.17 4.54 -35.64
C ILE A 163 15.89 3.72 -34.37
N LEU A 164 14.64 3.74 -33.89
CA LEU A 164 14.24 3.02 -32.69
C LEU A 164 13.78 1.59 -32.98
N GLU A 165 13.71 1.20 -34.26
CA GLU A 165 13.13 -0.07 -34.73
C GLU A 165 11.71 -0.29 -34.18
N GLU A 166 10.92 0.78 -34.20
CA GLU A 166 9.56 0.83 -33.62
C GLU A 166 8.53 1.09 -34.71
N GLU A 167 7.28 0.72 -34.45
CA GLU A 167 6.18 0.99 -35.38
C GLU A 167 5.93 2.49 -35.52
N GLU A 168 5.76 2.97 -36.76
CA GLU A 168 5.55 4.39 -37.06
C GLU A 168 4.29 4.93 -36.37
N GLU A 169 3.23 4.11 -36.27
CA GLU A 169 2.01 4.47 -35.53
C GLU A 169 2.28 4.69 -34.03
N SER A 170 3.08 3.83 -33.41
CA SER A 170 3.45 3.96 -31.99
C SER A 170 4.25 5.23 -31.73
N VAL A 171 5.18 5.57 -32.63
CA VAL A 171 5.98 6.79 -32.53
C VAL A 171 5.11 8.03 -32.79
N GLN A 172 4.19 7.95 -33.76
CA GLN A 172 3.26 9.04 -34.09
C GLN A 172 2.42 9.43 -32.89
N ARG A 173 1.82 8.46 -32.18
CA ARG A 173 1.03 8.71 -30.96
C ARG A 173 1.82 9.46 -29.89
N ILE A 174 3.06 9.04 -29.64
CA ILE A 174 3.95 9.73 -28.68
C ILE A 174 4.25 11.15 -29.15
N CYS A 175 4.51 11.35 -30.45
CA CYS A 175 4.78 12.68 -31.01
C CYS A 175 3.57 13.62 -30.90
N ASP A 176 2.37 13.11 -31.16
CA ASP A 176 1.12 13.88 -31.12
C ASP A 176 0.85 14.40 -29.70
N ILE A 177 0.94 13.52 -28.70
CA ILE A 177 0.76 13.90 -27.29
C ILE A 177 1.89 14.83 -26.83
N ALA A 178 3.13 14.57 -27.25
CA ALA A 178 4.27 15.40 -26.89
C ALA A 178 4.18 16.81 -27.51
N ALA A 179 3.53 16.99 -28.66
CA ALA A 179 3.38 18.28 -29.32
C ALA A 179 2.61 19.29 -28.44
N ASP A 180 1.58 18.82 -27.73
CA ASP A 180 0.78 19.63 -26.81
C ASP A 180 1.54 20.07 -25.55
N MET A 181 2.67 19.41 -25.25
CA MET A 181 3.51 19.67 -24.07
C MET A 181 4.85 20.33 -24.41
N ALA A 182 5.08 20.69 -25.68
CA ALA A 182 6.30 21.37 -26.09
C ALA A 182 6.36 22.81 -25.57
N PRO A 183 7.55 23.33 -25.17
CA PRO A 183 8.85 22.66 -25.14
C PRO A 183 9.17 21.96 -23.79
N ASN A 184 8.28 22.05 -22.81
CA ASN A 184 8.49 21.52 -21.46
C ASN A 184 7.82 20.14 -21.30
N TYR A 185 8.43 19.15 -21.93
CA TYR A 185 7.88 17.79 -21.97
C TYR A 185 7.84 17.15 -20.57
N ASP A 186 6.68 16.58 -20.22
CA ASP A 186 6.47 15.82 -19.00
C ASP A 186 6.23 14.34 -19.35
N ILE A 187 7.26 13.51 -19.16
CA ILE A 187 7.25 12.10 -19.55
C ILE A 187 6.15 11.32 -18.85
N VAL A 188 5.87 11.65 -17.58
CA VAL A 188 4.86 10.95 -16.77
C VAL A 188 3.47 11.26 -17.31
N LYS A 189 3.19 12.54 -17.64
CA LYS A 189 1.90 12.93 -18.24
C LYS A 189 1.69 12.33 -19.63
N ILE A 190 2.74 12.26 -20.46
CA ILE A 190 2.65 11.64 -21.79
C ILE A 190 2.30 10.15 -21.65
N ARG A 191 2.94 9.44 -20.71
CA ARG A 191 2.61 8.05 -20.38
C ARG A 191 1.16 7.90 -19.92
N GLU A 192 0.69 8.74 -18.99
CA GLU A 192 -0.67 8.70 -18.48
C GLU A 192 -1.74 8.96 -19.56
N GLU A 193 -1.45 9.84 -20.53
CA GLU A 193 -2.31 10.10 -21.69
C GLU A 193 -2.39 8.87 -22.61
N LEU A 194 -1.23 8.28 -22.95
CA LEU A 194 -1.15 7.06 -23.77
C LEU A 194 -1.95 5.90 -23.16
N GLU A 195 -1.80 5.67 -21.85
CA GLU A 195 -2.54 4.61 -21.16
C GLU A 195 -4.05 4.88 -21.09
N ARG A 196 -4.47 6.14 -21.16
CA ARG A 196 -5.89 6.49 -21.19
C ARG A 196 -6.50 6.17 -22.55
N GLU A 197 -5.79 6.50 -23.62
CA GLU A 197 -6.21 6.19 -24.99
C GLU A 197 -6.36 4.67 -25.19
N GLU A 198 -5.39 3.88 -24.70
CA GLU A 198 -5.45 2.41 -24.75
C GLU A 198 -6.62 1.80 -23.94
N LYS A 199 -7.05 2.45 -22.85
CA LYS A 199 -8.21 1.99 -22.05
C LYS A 199 -9.56 2.36 -22.68
N THR A 200 -9.58 3.27 -23.64
CA THR A 200 -10.80 3.71 -24.34
C THR A 200 -11.00 3.10 -25.73
N ALA A 201 -10.01 2.38 -26.24
CA ALA A 201 -10.04 1.64 -27.50
C ALA A 201 -10.56 0.20 -27.31
#